data_AF-A0A359E8P5-F1
#
_entry.id   AF-A0A359E8P5-F1
#
_cell.length_a   1.000
_cell.length_b   1.000
_cell.length_c   1.000
_cell.angle_alpha   90.00
_cell.angle_beta   90.00
_cell.angle_gamma   90.00
#
_symmetry.space_group_name_H-M   'P 1'
#
loop_
_entity.id
_entity.type
_entity.pdbx_description
1 polymer ?
#
loop_
_entity_poly.entity_id
_entity_poly.type
_entity_poly.pdbx_seq_one_letter_code
_entity_poly.pdbx_strand_id
1 'polypeptide(L)'
;MHNEPKKERLDVNQKMVALCVFAAICALSLILIVNLSINTLSGIRAYVAGEGYWAKAQKESIIHLSNYILTEDEEEFDSFKNVLRVNLGDKVARQELLKDEFDYEVTYQGFLEGKNHPDDIPQMIDVFRRLQWTPQVQTSIDAWTKADLKLEQLVQFADSIRLEIQSRDVPLIQKAAWVTELE
;
A
#
# COMPACT_ATOMS: atom_id res chain seq x y z
N MET A 1 -32.94 -45.32 49.31
CA MET A 1 -31.47 -45.56 49.34
C MET A 1 -30.89 -44.84 48.14
N HIS A 2 -30.07 -43.81 48.39
CA HIS A 2 -29.58 -42.83 47.42
C HIS A 2 -28.43 -43.44 46.60
N ASN A 3 -28.55 -43.49 45.27
CA ASN A 3 -27.46 -43.87 44.37
C ASN A 3 -26.55 -42.65 44.18
N GLU A 4 -25.39 -42.63 44.83
CA GLU A 4 -24.35 -41.64 44.53
C GLU A 4 -23.65 -41.96 43.19
N PRO A 5 -23.47 -40.98 42.30
CA PRO A 5 -22.74 -41.19 41.05
C PRO A 5 -21.26 -41.43 41.34
N LYS A 6 -20.76 -42.59 40.91
CA LYS A 6 -19.36 -43.02 41.02
C LYS A 6 -18.47 -42.02 40.26
N LYS A 7 -17.74 -41.17 40.98
CA LYS A 7 -16.84 -40.15 40.41
C LYS A 7 -15.65 -40.86 39.74
N GLU A 8 -15.68 -40.96 38.42
CA GLU A 8 -14.62 -41.58 37.61
C GLU A 8 -13.30 -40.80 37.82
N ARG A 9 -12.37 -41.38 38.59
CA ARG A 9 -11.04 -40.79 38.82
C ARG A 9 -10.19 -41.07 37.58
N LEU A 10 -9.92 -40.02 36.80
CA LEU A 10 -8.92 -40.06 35.72
C LEU A 10 -7.59 -40.62 36.25
N ASP A 11 -7.03 -41.58 35.53
CA ASP A 11 -5.71 -42.17 35.80
C ASP A 11 -4.62 -41.08 35.73
N VAL A 12 -3.56 -41.23 36.52
CA VAL A 12 -2.44 -40.27 36.56
C VAL A 12 -1.85 -40.07 35.17
N ASN A 13 -1.79 -41.12 34.35
CA ASN A 13 -1.37 -41.05 32.96
C ASN A 13 -2.30 -40.20 32.09
N GLN A 14 -3.62 -40.30 32.28
CA GLN A 14 -4.59 -39.50 31.54
C GLN A 14 -4.48 -38.01 31.91
N LYS A 15 -4.22 -37.68 33.17
CA LYS A 15 -3.97 -36.29 33.60
C LYS A 15 -2.66 -35.74 33.03
N MET A 16 -1.60 -36.55 33.00
CA MET A 16 -0.33 -36.17 32.37
C MET A 16 -0.48 -35.93 30.87
N VAL A 17 -1.17 -36.82 30.15
CA VAL A 17 -1.45 -36.65 28.72
C VAL A 17 -2.27 -35.38 28.48
N ALA A 18 -3.33 -35.15 29.27
CA ALA A 18 -4.14 -33.95 29.16
C ALA A 18 -3.32 -32.67 29.40
N LEU A 19 -2.41 -32.67 30.39
CA LEU A 19 -1.51 -31.56 30.65
C LEU A 19 -0.53 -31.33 29.49
N CYS A 20 0.06 -32.39 28.93
CA CYS A 20 0.95 -32.29 27.78
C CYS A 20 0.22 -31.75 26.54
N VAL A 21 -1.01 -32.23 26.27
CA VAL A 21 -1.84 -31.73 25.16
C VAL A 21 -2.19 -30.26 25.37
N PHE A 22 -2.59 -29.87 26.58
CA PHE A 22 -2.87 -28.47 26.91
C PHE A 22 -1.63 -27.60 26.71
N ALA A 23 -0.47 -28.03 27.22
CA ALA A 23 0.79 -27.31 27.04
C ALA A 23 1.18 -27.19 25.56
N ALA A 24 0.98 -28.23 24.76
CA ALA A 24 1.23 -28.19 23.31
C ALA A 24 0.30 -27.20 22.60
N ILE A 25 -1.00 -27.19 22.94
CA ILE A 25 -1.96 -26.23 22.39
C ILE A 25 -1.56 -24.79 22.75
N CYS A 26 -1.19 -24.54 24.01
CA CYS A 26 -0.71 -23.23 24.44
C CYS A 26 0.58 -22.80 23.73
N ALA A 27 1.51 -23.72 23.51
CA ALA A 27 2.75 -23.43 22.79
C ALA A 27 2.47 -23.09 21.32
N LEU A 28 1.62 -23.87 20.64
CA LEU A 28 1.24 -23.64 19.25
C LEU A 28 0.47 -22.33 19.08
N SER A 29 -0.46 -22.02 19.98
CA SER A 29 -1.21 -20.76 19.93
C SER A 29 -0.31 -19.55 20.16
N LEU A 30 0.64 -19.65 21.08
CA LEU A 30 1.63 -18.59 21.30
C LEU A 30 2.50 -18.35 20.06
N ILE A 31 3.02 -19.43 19.45
CA ILE A 31 3.81 -19.33 18.21
C ILE A 31 2.98 -18.66 17.11
N LEU A 32 1.72 -19.04 16.94
CA LEU A 32 0.83 -18.44 15.94
C LEU A 32 0.62 -16.93 16.19
N ILE A 33 0.29 -16.55 17.43
CA ILE A 33 0.03 -15.15 17.80
C ILE A 33 1.29 -14.29 17.60
N VAL A 34 2.46 -14.79 18.00
CA VAL A 34 3.74 -14.08 17.84
C VAL A 34 4.05 -13.87 16.37
N ASN A 35 3.93 -14.91 15.54
CA ASN A 35 4.16 -14.78 14.10
C ASN A 35 3.18 -13.80 13.45
N LEU A 36 1.89 -13.86 13.80
CA LEU A 36 0.88 -12.93 13.30
C LEU A 36 1.19 -11.48 13.71
N SER A 37 1.65 -11.28 14.94
CA SER A 37 2.02 -9.96 15.47
C SER A 37 3.23 -9.38 14.75
N ILE A 38 4.27 -10.21 14.54
CA ILE A 38 5.48 -9.81 13.80
C ILE A 38 5.12 -9.48 12.35
N ASN A 39 4.38 -10.36 11.66
CA ASN A 39 3.93 -10.14 10.29
C ASN A 39 3.16 -8.81 10.16
N THR A 40 2.25 -8.56 11.10
CA THR A 40 1.43 -7.34 11.10
C THR A 40 2.26 -6.08 11.34
N LEU A 41 3.19 -6.12 12.30
CA LEU A 41 4.06 -4.98 12.57
C LEU A 41 5.02 -4.68 11.41
N SER A 42 5.55 -5.72 10.76
CA SER A 42 6.39 -5.57 9.57
C SER A 42 5.61 -4.94 8.42
N GLY A 43 4.41 -5.46 8.10
CA GLY A 43 3.57 -4.90 7.04
C GLY A 43 3.16 -3.44 7.30
N ILE A 44 2.78 -3.09 8.54
CA ILE A 44 2.47 -1.69 8.89
C ILE A 44 3.70 -0.78 8.71
N ARG A 45 4.88 -1.22 9.12
CA ARG A 45 6.12 -0.45 8.94
C ARG A 45 6.44 -0.26 7.46
N ALA A 46 6.23 -1.28 6.65
CA ALA A 46 6.38 -1.21 5.21
C ALA A 46 5.42 -0.19 4.59
N TYR A 47 4.15 -0.14 5.02
CA TYR A 47 3.22 0.92 4.61
C TYR A 47 3.74 2.33 4.96
N VAL A 48 4.25 2.53 6.17
CA VAL A 48 4.81 3.83 6.58
C VAL A 48 6.02 4.22 5.73
N ALA A 49 6.88 3.26 5.36
CA ALA A 49 7.99 3.50 4.45
C ALA A 49 7.50 3.80 3.02
N GLY A 50 6.50 3.04 2.54
CA GLY A 50 5.83 3.23 1.25
C GLY A 50 5.27 4.64 1.06
N GLU A 51 4.59 5.19 2.08
CA GLU A 51 4.13 6.58 2.07
C GLU A 51 5.25 7.59 1.82
N GLY A 52 6.45 7.31 2.32
CA GLY A 52 7.64 8.13 2.06
C GLY A 52 8.05 8.11 0.58
N TYR A 53 8.03 6.95 -0.06
CA TYR A 53 8.29 6.82 -1.49
C TYR A 53 7.21 7.50 -2.33
N TRP A 54 5.94 7.29 -1.96
CA TRP A 54 4.80 7.91 -2.61
C TRP A 54 4.87 9.44 -2.56
N ALA A 55 5.07 10.03 -1.37
CA ALA A 55 5.12 11.48 -1.20
C ALA A 55 6.31 12.11 -1.93
N LYS A 56 7.47 11.42 -1.91
CA LYS A 56 8.65 11.85 -2.65
C LYS A 56 8.40 11.85 -4.16
N ALA A 57 7.84 10.76 -4.69
CA ALA A 57 7.54 10.64 -6.11
C ALA A 57 6.52 11.68 -6.59
N GLN A 58 5.47 11.93 -5.81
CA GLN A 58 4.48 12.95 -6.11
C GLN A 58 5.14 14.33 -6.24
N LYS A 59 6.01 14.70 -5.29
CA LYS A 59 6.71 15.98 -5.32
C LYS A 59 7.72 16.09 -6.46
N GLU A 60 8.51 15.03 -6.68
CA GLU A 60 9.48 14.98 -7.78
C GLU A 60 8.78 15.07 -9.15
N SER A 61 7.61 14.44 -9.31
CA SER A 61 6.82 14.57 -10.53
C SER A 61 6.43 16.01 -10.83
N ILE A 62 5.96 16.76 -9.81
CA ILE A 62 5.62 18.18 -9.97
C ILE A 62 6.85 19.01 -10.37
N ILE A 63 8.01 18.75 -9.76
CA ILE A 63 9.25 19.45 -10.09
C ILE A 63 9.63 19.22 -11.56
N HIS A 64 9.63 17.97 -12.02
CA HIS A 64 9.94 17.64 -13.41
C HIS A 64 8.94 18.27 -14.39
N LEU A 65 7.64 18.25 -14.07
CA LEU A 65 6.63 18.88 -14.90
C LEU A 65 6.80 20.40 -14.97
N SER A 66 7.09 21.06 -13.85
CA SER A 66 7.38 22.49 -13.79
C SER A 66 8.61 22.86 -14.62
N ASN A 67 9.67 22.05 -14.55
CA ASN A 67 10.85 22.23 -15.39
C ASN A 67 10.50 22.11 -16.87
N TYR A 68 9.77 21.04 -17.26
CA TYR A 68 9.30 20.85 -18.63
C TYR A 68 8.50 22.06 -19.14
N ILE A 69 7.56 22.59 -18.34
CA ILE A 69 6.77 23.76 -18.72
C ILE A 69 7.65 24.95 -19.09
N LEU A 70 8.73 25.18 -18.33
CA LEU A 70 9.60 26.34 -18.52
C LEU A 70 10.60 26.13 -19.65
N THR A 71 11.19 24.94 -19.75
CA THR A 71 12.30 24.63 -20.67
C THR A 71 11.86 24.03 -22.00
N GLU A 72 10.67 23.43 -22.06
CA GLU A 72 10.19 22.57 -23.15
C GLU A 72 11.08 21.34 -23.40
N ASP A 73 11.92 20.98 -22.43
CA ASP A 73 12.81 19.83 -22.52
C ASP A 73 12.06 18.52 -22.31
N GLU A 74 11.88 17.74 -23.39
CA GLU A 74 11.16 16.47 -23.35
C GLU A 74 11.78 15.43 -22.38
N GLU A 75 13.07 15.55 -22.01
CA GLU A 75 13.67 14.69 -20.98
C GLU A 75 13.03 14.93 -19.59
N GLU A 76 12.63 16.17 -19.29
CA GLU A 76 11.91 16.51 -18.06
C GLU A 76 10.49 15.93 -18.07
N PHE A 77 9.82 15.93 -19.22
CA PHE A 77 8.50 15.29 -19.33
C PHE A 77 8.56 13.77 -19.18
N ASP A 78 9.58 13.13 -19.75
CA ASP A 78 9.82 11.71 -19.56
C ASP A 78 10.17 11.38 -18.09
N SER A 79 10.95 12.24 -17.44
CA SER A 79 11.25 12.12 -16.01
C SER A 79 9.99 12.27 -15.13
N PHE A 80 9.11 13.23 -15.44
CA PHE A 80 7.80 13.37 -14.81
C PHE A 80 7.01 12.06 -14.86
N LYS A 81 6.83 11.50 -16.06
CA LYS A 81 6.11 10.22 -16.22
C LYS A 81 6.78 9.10 -15.45
N ASN A 82 8.10 8.96 -15.55
CA ASN A 82 8.85 7.88 -14.93
C ASN A 82 8.74 7.89 -13.41
N VAL A 83 8.82 9.06 -12.78
CA VAL A 83 8.68 9.18 -11.33
C VAL A 83 7.23 8.94 -10.89
N LEU A 84 6.27 9.45 -11.65
CA LEU A 84 4.84 9.29 -11.35
C LEU A 84 4.40 7.81 -11.34
N ARG A 85 5.11 6.94 -12.08
CA ARG A 85 4.87 5.48 -12.06
C ARG A 85 4.87 4.90 -10.65
N VAL A 86 5.67 5.43 -9.73
CA VAL A 86 5.70 4.98 -8.33
C VAL A 86 4.32 5.12 -7.70
N ASN A 87 3.71 6.30 -7.80
CA ASN A 87 2.39 6.55 -7.26
C ASN A 87 1.31 5.71 -7.96
N LEU A 88 1.43 5.52 -9.28
CA LEU A 88 0.48 4.72 -10.06
C LEU A 88 0.59 3.22 -9.74
N GLY A 89 1.79 2.72 -9.46
CA GLY A 89 2.02 1.33 -9.03
C GLY A 89 1.32 1.03 -7.71
N ASP A 90 1.50 1.90 -6.71
CA ASP A 90 0.79 1.76 -5.42
C ASP A 90 -0.73 1.79 -5.59
N LYS A 91 -1.24 2.65 -6.47
CA LYS A 91 -2.66 2.70 -6.84
C LYS A 91 -3.13 1.37 -7.43
N VAL A 92 -2.41 0.82 -8.41
CA VAL A 92 -2.74 -0.46 -9.05
C VAL A 92 -2.80 -1.57 -7.99
N ALA A 93 -1.77 -1.68 -7.15
CA ALA A 93 -1.72 -2.68 -6.08
C ALA A 93 -2.92 -2.55 -5.13
N ARG A 94 -3.23 -1.32 -4.69
CA ARG A 94 -4.36 -1.06 -3.81
C ARG A 94 -5.70 -1.39 -4.45
N GLN A 95 -5.92 -0.98 -5.70
CA GLN A 95 -7.17 -1.26 -6.42
C GLN A 95 -7.38 -2.76 -6.63
N GLU A 96 -6.31 -3.50 -6.91
CA GLU A 96 -6.35 -4.96 -7.01
C GLU A 96 -6.73 -5.58 -5.66
N LEU A 97 -6.08 -5.15 -4.57
CA LEU A 97 -6.35 -5.62 -3.22
C LEU A 97 -7.77 -5.36 -2.72
N LEU A 98 -8.50 -4.40 -3.29
CA LEU A 98 -9.89 -4.09 -2.94
C LEU A 98 -10.90 -5.03 -3.60
N LYS A 99 -10.50 -5.86 -4.57
CA LYS A 99 -11.38 -6.86 -5.19
C LYS A 99 -11.66 -8.01 -4.22
N ASP A 100 -12.81 -8.67 -4.38
CA ASP A 100 -13.13 -9.88 -3.60
C ASP A 100 -12.08 -10.97 -3.83
N GLU A 101 -11.83 -11.27 -5.11
CA GLU A 101 -10.72 -12.10 -5.60
C GLU A 101 -9.68 -11.18 -6.26
N PHE A 102 -8.51 -11.05 -5.63
CA PHE A 102 -7.43 -10.20 -6.13
C PHE A 102 -6.35 -11.04 -6.79
N ASP A 103 -5.71 -10.51 -7.83
CA ASP A 103 -4.52 -11.09 -8.43
C ASP A 103 -3.28 -10.71 -7.62
N TYR A 104 -2.62 -11.72 -7.05
CA TYR A 104 -1.42 -11.54 -6.24
C TYR A 104 -0.26 -10.95 -7.06
N GLU A 105 -0.06 -11.40 -8.29
CA GLU A 105 1.07 -10.96 -9.12
C GLU A 105 0.89 -9.50 -9.55
N VAL A 106 -0.32 -9.11 -9.94
CA VAL A 106 -0.64 -7.71 -10.25
C VAL A 106 -0.39 -6.82 -9.03
N THR A 107 -0.80 -7.28 -7.85
CA THR A 107 -0.57 -6.55 -6.59
C THR A 107 0.91 -6.43 -6.28
N TYR A 108 1.66 -7.53 -6.42
CA TYR A 108 3.08 -7.57 -6.14
C TYR A 108 3.86 -6.62 -7.06
N GLN A 109 3.58 -6.68 -8.37
CA GLN A 109 4.21 -5.80 -9.35
C GLN A 109 3.85 -4.32 -9.12
N GLY A 110 2.61 -4.02 -8.74
CA GLY A 110 2.21 -2.66 -8.40
C GLY A 110 3.00 -2.09 -7.22
N PHE A 111 3.15 -2.84 -6.12
CA PHE A 111 3.96 -2.38 -4.99
C PHE A 111 5.44 -2.30 -5.31
N LEU A 112 5.97 -3.19 -6.16
CA LEU A 112 7.34 -3.15 -6.63
C LEU A 112 7.60 -1.89 -7.46
N GLU A 113 6.67 -1.53 -8.34
CA GLU A 113 6.69 -0.28 -9.09
C GLU A 113 6.58 0.95 -8.15
N GLY A 114 5.81 0.83 -7.07
CA GLY A 114 5.77 1.74 -5.92
C GLY A 114 7.06 1.82 -5.10
N LYS A 115 8.14 1.14 -5.53
CA LYS A 115 9.45 1.08 -4.87
C LYS A 115 9.43 0.47 -3.46
N ASN A 116 8.36 -0.25 -3.11
CA ASN A 116 8.33 -1.00 -1.87
C ASN A 116 9.34 -2.16 -1.94
N HIS A 117 9.94 -2.50 -0.80
CA HIS A 117 10.98 -3.52 -0.76
C HIS A 117 10.38 -4.91 -1.05
N PRO A 118 10.95 -5.72 -1.97
CA PRO A 118 10.43 -7.03 -2.35
C PRO A 118 10.09 -7.96 -1.17
N ASP A 119 10.92 -7.92 -0.12
CA ASP A 119 10.76 -8.76 1.08
C ASP A 119 9.64 -8.29 2.03
N ASP A 120 9.15 -7.06 1.86
CA ASP A 120 8.07 -6.46 2.65
C ASP A 120 6.70 -6.57 1.98
N ILE A 121 6.68 -6.72 0.65
CA ILE A 121 5.44 -6.77 -0.15
C ILE A 121 4.48 -7.88 0.30
N PRO A 122 4.93 -9.13 0.55
CA PRO A 122 4.02 -10.19 1.01
C PRO A 122 3.29 -9.80 2.30
N GLN A 123 3.99 -9.18 3.25
CA GLN A 123 3.44 -8.76 4.55
C GLN A 123 2.51 -7.56 4.40
N MET A 124 2.79 -6.64 3.46
CA MET A 124 1.89 -5.54 3.11
C MET A 124 0.55 -6.07 2.59
N ILE A 125 0.58 -6.96 1.60
CA ILE A 125 -0.59 -7.62 1.03
C ILE A 125 -1.42 -8.30 2.12
N ASP A 126 -0.76 -9.09 2.94
CA ASP A 126 -1.34 -9.82 4.07
C ASP A 126 -2.05 -8.90 5.06
N VAL A 127 -1.38 -7.82 5.48
CA VAL A 127 -1.90 -6.86 6.45
C VAL A 127 -3.11 -6.12 5.87
N PHE A 128 -3.03 -5.67 4.62
CA PHE A 128 -4.14 -4.99 3.98
C PHE A 128 -5.36 -5.89 3.88
N ARG A 129 -5.21 -7.11 3.36
CA ARG A 129 -6.35 -8.05 3.22
C ARG A 129 -7.00 -8.37 4.56
N ARG A 130 -6.21 -8.48 5.63
CA ARG A 130 -6.72 -8.74 6.98
C ARG A 130 -7.36 -7.54 7.65
N LEU A 131 -6.91 -6.32 7.38
CA LEU A 131 -7.30 -5.11 8.13
C LEU A 131 -8.11 -4.11 7.32
N GLN A 132 -8.29 -4.30 6.00
CA GLN A 132 -8.98 -3.34 5.13
C GLN A 132 -10.38 -2.98 5.62
N TRP A 133 -11.11 -3.88 6.28
CA TRP A 133 -12.46 -3.63 6.81
C TRP A 133 -12.48 -2.80 8.10
N THR A 134 -11.33 -2.53 8.71
CA THR A 134 -11.26 -1.71 9.93
C THR A 134 -11.48 -0.23 9.60
N PRO A 135 -12.14 0.55 10.48
CA PRO A 135 -12.41 1.97 10.22
C PRO A 135 -11.15 2.80 9.93
N GLN A 136 -10.02 2.48 10.57
CA GLN A 136 -8.75 3.18 10.40
C GLN A 136 -8.17 2.99 9.01
N VAL A 137 -8.19 1.74 8.50
CA VAL A 137 -7.70 1.44 7.15
C VAL A 137 -8.68 1.96 6.10
N GLN A 138 -9.99 1.87 6.33
CA GLN A 138 -10.99 2.50 5.45
C GLN A 138 -10.78 4.01 5.32
N THR A 139 -10.48 4.71 6.41
CA THR A 139 -10.14 6.15 6.38
C THR A 139 -8.90 6.42 5.50
N SER A 140 -7.90 5.54 5.56
CA SER A 140 -6.70 5.63 4.72
C SER A 140 -7.01 5.36 3.25
N ILE A 141 -7.84 4.34 2.97
CA ILE A 141 -8.34 4.03 1.63
C ILE A 141 -9.08 5.22 1.03
N ASP A 142 -9.94 5.89 1.78
CA ASP A 142 -10.65 7.08 1.31
C ASP A 142 -9.69 8.24 0.98
N ALA A 143 -8.66 8.45 1.80
CA ALA A 143 -7.64 9.46 1.56
C ALA A 143 -6.84 9.15 0.29
N TRP A 144 -6.36 7.92 0.13
CA TRP A 144 -5.64 7.48 -1.06
C TRP A 144 -6.51 7.55 -2.33
N THR A 145 -7.80 7.23 -2.25
CA THR A 145 -8.71 7.38 -3.39
C THR A 145 -8.86 8.83 -3.82
N LYS A 146 -8.88 9.78 -2.89
CA LYS A 146 -8.89 11.21 -3.24
C LYS A 146 -7.55 11.64 -3.84
N ALA A 147 -6.44 11.10 -3.34
CA ALA A 147 -5.11 11.36 -3.91
C ALA A 147 -5.01 10.82 -5.34
N ASP A 148 -5.53 9.64 -5.63
CA ASP A 148 -5.57 9.07 -6.98
C ASP A 148 -6.27 9.98 -7.99
N LEU A 149 -7.39 10.60 -7.59
CA LEU A 149 -8.10 11.57 -8.44
C LEU A 149 -7.24 12.81 -8.71
N LYS A 150 -6.42 13.23 -7.75
CA LYS A 150 -5.48 14.35 -7.94
C LYS A 150 -4.33 13.99 -8.87
N LEU A 151 -3.82 12.75 -8.79
CA LEU A 151 -2.82 12.27 -9.73
C LEU A 151 -3.38 12.16 -11.14
N GLU A 152 -4.63 11.70 -11.31
CA GLU A 152 -5.30 11.69 -12.61
C GLU A 152 -5.46 13.10 -13.19
N GLN A 153 -5.85 14.08 -12.36
CA GLN A 153 -5.93 15.49 -12.76
C GLN A 153 -4.56 16.02 -13.19
N LEU A 154 -3.49 15.69 -12.45
CA LEU A 154 -2.12 16.06 -12.78
C LEU A 154 -1.67 15.49 -14.13
N VAL A 155 -1.97 14.21 -14.41
CA VAL A 155 -1.66 13.57 -15.71
C VAL A 155 -2.38 14.29 -16.85
N GLN A 156 -3.69 14.52 -16.70
CA GLN A 156 -4.49 15.20 -17.71
C GLN A 156 -3.98 16.62 -17.98
N PHE A 157 -3.62 17.34 -16.91
CA PHE A 157 -3.03 18.66 -17.02
C PHE A 157 -1.69 18.63 -17.76
N ALA A 158 -0.78 17.73 -17.37
CA ALA A 158 0.51 17.55 -18.01
C ALA A 158 0.39 17.24 -19.52
N ASP A 159 -0.51 16.33 -19.88
CA ASP A 159 -0.76 15.96 -21.28
C ASP A 159 -1.33 17.15 -22.07
N SER A 160 -2.24 17.93 -21.48
CA SER A 160 -2.80 19.12 -22.13
C SER A 160 -1.76 20.21 -22.40
N ILE A 161 -0.88 20.46 -21.44
CA ILE A 161 0.24 21.41 -21.57
C ILE A 161 1.21 20.97 -22.66
N ARG A 162 1.59 19.69 -22.66
CA ARG A 162 2.50 19.14 -23.67
C ARG A 162 1.92 19.30 -25.08
N LEU A 163 0.64 19.00 -25.26
CA LEU A 163 -0.04 19.22 -26.54
C LEU A 163 -0.02 20.70 -26.95
N GLU A 164 -0.24 21.61 -26.00
CA GLU A 164 -0.23 23.03 -26.28
C GLU A 164 1.16 23.53 -26.70
N ILE A 165 2.20 23.20 -25.93
CA ILE A 165 3.61 23.52 -26.22
C ILE A 165 4.05 22.96 -27.57
N GLN A 166 3.65 21.73 -27.91
CA GLN A 166 3.99 21.12 -29.20
C GLN A 166 3.22 21.73 -30.39
N SER A 167 2.05 22.34 -30.13
CA SER A 167 1.21 22.93 -31.17
C SER A 167 1.58 24.37 -31.52
N ARG A 168 2.14 25.13 -30.57
CA ARG A 168 2.41 26.55 -30.71
C ARG A 168 3.50 27.02 -29.76
N ASP A 169 4.12 28.15 -30.10
CA ASP A 169 4.98 28.87 -29.16
C ASP A 169 4.13 29.45 -28.02
N VAL A 170 4.48 29.10 -26.78
CA VAL A 170 3.73 29.50 -25.57
C VAL A 170 4.48 30.61 -24.84
N PRO A 171 3.86 31.79 -24.63
CA PRO A 171 4.51 32.89 -23.92
C PRO A 171 4.92 32.52 -22.48
N LEU A 172 6.05 33.05 -22.02
CA LEU A 172 6.56 32.82 -20.66
C LEU A 172 5.56 33.15 -19.54
N ILE A 173 4.68 34.14 -19.74
CA ILE A 173 3.64 34.50 -18.76
C ILE A 173 2.64 33.35 -18.60
N GLN A 174 2.28 32.67 -19.69
CA GLN A 174 1.36 31.53 -19.65
C GLN A 174 2.04 30.33 -18.98
N LYS A 175 3.30 30.06 -19.31
CA LYS A 175 4.11 29.01 -18.65
C LYS A 175 4.22 29.24 -17.15
N ALA A 176 4.50 30.48 -16.72
CA ALA A 176 4.56 30.83 -15.30
C ALA A 176 3.22 30.61 -14.60
N ALA A 177 2.10 30.94 -15.26
CA ALA A 177 0.76 30.70 -14.71
C ALA A 177 0.50 29.20 -14.48
N TRP A 178 0.89 28.33 -15.42
CA TRP A 178 0.77 26.88 -15.25
C TRP A 178 1.63 26.33 -14.12
N VAL A 179 2.85 26.82 -13.95
CA VAL A 179 3.72 26.42 -12.83
C VAL A 179 3.09 26.79 -11.49
N THR A 180 2.48 27.97 -11.38
CA THR A 180 1.77 28.38 -10.15
C THR A 180 0.53 27.51 -9.88
N GLU A 181 -0.12 26.96 -10.90
CA GLU A 181 -1.25 26.04 -10.74
C GLU A 181 -0.83 24.67 -10.17
N LEU A 182 0.46 24.32 -10.26
CA LEU A 182 1.03 23.07 -9.72
C LEU A 182 1.42 23.15 -8.23
N GLU A 183 1.54 24.35 -7.66
CA GLU A 183 1.91 24.59 -6.25
C GLU A 183 0.70 24.50 -5.29
#